data_AF-A0A9E2U6Z2-F1
#
_entry.id   AF-A0A9E2U6Z2-F1
#
_cell.length_a   1.000
_cell.length_b   1.000
_cell.length_c   1.000
_cell.angle_alpha   90.00
_cell.angle_beta   90.00
_cell.angle_gamma   90.00
#
_symmetry.space_group_name_H-M   'P 1'
#
loop_
_entity.id
_entity.type
_entity.pdbx_description
1 polymer ?
#
loop_
_entity_poly.entity_id
_entity_poly.type
_entity_poly.pdbx_seq_one_letter_code
_entity_poly.pdbx_strand_id
1 'polypeptide(L)'
;NPFLAPLSNRYDELDGQMWLDNVFIPWERVFLVDQSPEPVARWLFWHQLYCWLSKAEFTLGLALACADAMRLTGDQQTIEYLVDLIVAVQTVRSCQTAAEFDPQFTAEGYCYPNHRHIAAGSIAMLEARPRMSEILRILPGSSLVVAPSDRDLSAPVVAAGLEESFAGGDYSAQQRAALLQMAWDHVSSALDARESAFELHANGGMPAWCGRLRRSFDRYNELANGVLRQLNVPMPEIDLGSIRAAPIAPRRPVTPSR
;
A
#
# COMPACT_ATOMS: atom_id res chain seq x y z
N ASN A 1 18.95 9.84 15.66
CA ASN A 1 20.17 10.02 14.84
C ASN A 1 19.71 10.02 13.38
N PRO A 2 19.72 11.17 12.68
CA PRO A 2 19.21 11.28 11.30
C PRO A 2 19.91 10.38 10.27
N PHE A 3 21.16 9.97 10.52
CA PHE A 3 21.88 9.06 9.63
C PHE A 3 21.34 7.62 9.73
N LEU A 4 21.09 7.15 10.95
CA LEU A 4 20.55 5.81 11.24
C LEU A 4 19.03 5.71 11.07
N ALA A 5 18.33 6.83 11.15
CA ALA A 5 16.88 6.92 11.11
C ALA A 5 16.43 8.10 10.23
N PRO A 6 16.72 8.09 8.92
CA PRO A 6 16.45 9.21 8.03
C PRO A 6 14.95 9.52 7.84
N LEU A 7 14.08 8.53 8.05
CA LEU A 7 12.63 8.64 7.94
C LEU A 7 11.98 8.76 9.32
N SER A 8 12.21 7.79 10.22
CA SER A 8 11.54 7.71 11.51
C SER A 8 11.93 8.81 12.50
N ASN A 9 13.06 9.50 12.28
CA ASN A 9 13.39 10.71 13.05
C ASN A 9 12.56 11.94 12.63
N ARG A 10 11.85 11.88 11.50
CA ARG A 10 11.08 13.01 10.93
C ARG A 10 9.58 12.74 10.90
N TYR A 11 9.20 11.48 10.72
CA TYR A 11 7.83 11.08 10.48
C TYR A 11 7.40 10.09 11.56
N ASP A 12 6.35 10.47 12.28
CA ASP A 12 5.59 9.60 13.18
C ASP A 12 4.16 10.14 13.24
N GLU A 13 3.23 9.44 12.61
CA GLU A 13 1.82 9.79 12.64
C GLU A 13 1.15 9.02 13.78
N LEU A 14 0.78 9.74 14.84
CA LEU A 14 0.24 9.11 16.04
C LEU A 14 -1.18 8.58 15.81
N ASP A 15 -1.40 7.31 16.17
CA ASP A 15 -2.73 6.73 16.31
C ASP A 15 -3.22 6.84 17.74
N GLY A 16 -4.51 7.08 17.92
CA GLY A 16 -5.11 7.26 19.24
C GLY A 16 -6.55 6.77 19.32
N GLN A 17 -6.98 6.47 20.54
CA GLN A 17 -8.37 6.24 20.88
C GLN A 17 -8.92 7.48 21.60
N MET A 18 -10.16 7.85 21.29
CA MET A 18 -10.86 8.94 21.95
C MET A 18 -12.08 8.39 22.71
N TRP A 19 -12.11 8.62 24.02
CA TRP A 19 -13.24 8.31 24.87
C TRP A 19 -14.13 9.55 25.03
N LEU A 20 -15.38 9.45 24.57
CA LEU A 20 -16.37 10.52 24.69
C LEU A 20 -17.32 10.21 25.85
N ASP A 21 -17.04 10.74 27.04
CA ASP A 21 -17.90 10.60 28.21
C ASP A 21 -18.99 11.68 28.23
N ASN A 22 -20.23 11.29 27.92
CA ASN A 22 -21.41 12.17 27.95
C ASN A 22 -21.21 13.53 27.26
N VAL A 23 -20.46 13.54 26.15
CA VAL A 23 -20.14 14.77 25.41
C VAL A 23 -21.39 15.29 24.70
N PHE A 24 -21.82 16.50 25.05
CA PHE A 24 -22.91 17.17 24.36
C PHE A 24 -22.46 17.66 22.98
N ILE A 25 -23.14 17.16 21.93
CA ILE A 25 -22.98 17.62 20.55
C ILE A 25 -24.31 18.28 20.17
N PRO A 26 -24.36 19.60 19.96
CA PRO A 26 -25.59 20.26 19.57
C PRO A 26 -25.97 19.87 18.13
N TRP A 27 -27.27 19.85 17.82
CA TRP A 27 -27.80 19.29 16.57
C TRP A 27 -27.23 19.97 15.32
N GLU A 28 -26.91 21.26 15.37
CA GLU A 28 -26.28 22.00 14.28
C GLU A 28 -24.85 21.52 13.93
N ARG A 29 -24.25 20.65 14.77
CA ARG A 29 -22.95 20.00 14.53
C ARG A 29 -23.07 18.51 14.20
N VAL A 30 -24.28 17.99 13.97
CA VAL A 30 -24.52 16.61 13.54
C VAL A 30 -24.71 16.58 12.02
N PHE A 31 -23.73 16.03 11.31
CA PHE A 31 -23.73 16.03 9.84
C PHE A 31 -24.34 14.79 9.21
N LEU A 32 -24.18 13.62 9.84
CA LEU A 32 -24.65 12.33 9.31
C LEU A 32 -24.88 11.34 10.45
N VAL A 33 -26.00 10.62 10.40
CA VAL A 33 -26.34 9.52 11.33
C VAL A 33 -26.44 8.16 10.62
N ASP A 34 -26.15 8.12 9.32
CA ASP A 34 -26.10 6.90 8.51
C ASP A 34 -24.91 6.01 8.94
N GLN A 35 -25.08 4.70 8.80
CA GLN A 35 -24.06 3.70 9.08
C GLN A 35 -22.95 3.69 8.02
N SER A 36 -23.21 4.17 6.81
CA SER A 36 -22.22 4.18 5.73
C SER A 36 -21.41 5.48 5.70
N PRO A 37 -20.08 5.43 5.93
CA PRO A 37 -19.22 6.60 5.74
C PRO A 37 -18.89 6.84 4.26
N GLU A 38 -19.33 5.96 3.34
CA GLU A 38 -18.93 6.03 1.93
C GLU A 38 -19.20 7.39 1.26
N PRO A 39 -20.36 8.06 1.45
CA PRO A 39 -20.59 9.36 0.84
C PRO A 39 -19.58 10.43 1.24
N VAL A 40 -19.04 10.34 2.46
CA VAL A 40 -18.07 11.31 3.01
C VAL A 40 -16.64 10.96 2.57
N ALA A 41 -16.30 9.67 2.52
CA ALA A 41 -14.93 9.21 2.31
C ALA A 41 -14.53 9.03 0.83
N ARG A 42 -15.42 9.27 -0.14
CA ARG A 42 -15.20 8.95 -1.57
C ARG A 42 -13.86 9.46 -2.11
N TRP A 43 -13.58 10.75 -1.88
CA TRP A 43 -12.34 11.38 -2.34
C TRP A 43 -11.11 10.94 -1.55
N LEU A 44 -11.28 10.57 -0.28
CA LEU A 44 -10.19 10.10 0.57
C LEU A 44 -9.63 8.76 0.07
N PHE A 45 -10.47 7.90 -0.50
CA PHE A 45 -10.05 6.63 -1.09
C PHE A 45 -9.13 6.83 -2.30
N TRP A 46 -9.43 7.81 -3.15
CA TRP A 46 -8.59 8.18 -4.28
C TRP A 46 -7.26 8.76 -3.83
N HIS A 47 -7.29 9.69 -2.86
CA HIS A 47 -6.07 10.25 -2.28
C HIS A 47 -5.19 9.17 -1.65
N GLN A 48 -5.79 8.24 -0.90
CA GLN A 48 -5.05 7.15 -0.26
C GLN A 48 -4.32 6.28 -1.30
N LEU A 49 -4.96 5.98 -2.43
CA LEU A 49 -4.33 5.17 -3.47
C LEU A 49 -3.10 5.88 -4.08
N TYR A 50 -3.12 7.21 -4.19
CA TYR A 50 -1.93 8.00 -4.53
C TYR A 50 -0.84 7.88 -3.47
N CYS A 51 -1.16 8.02 -2.18
CA CYS A 51 -0.18 7.85 -1.11
C CYS A 51 0.47 6.46 -1.17
N TRP A 52 -0.32 5.42 -1.42
CA TRP A 52 0.16 4.07 -1.62
C TRP A 52 1.05 3.93 -2.83
N LEU A 53 0.66 4.49 -3.98
CA LEU A 53 1.49 4.49 -5.18
C LEU A 53 2.84 5.16 -4.92
N SER A 54 2.87 6.32 -4.26
CA SER A 54 4.12 7.00 -3.92
C SER A 54 5.02 6.16 -3.02
N LYS A 55 4.46 5.44 -2.03
CA LYS A 55 5.23 4.52 -1.18
C LYS A 55 5.79 3.33 -1.97
N ALA A 56 5.01 2.79 -2.90
CA ALA A 56 5.45 1.71 -3.78
C ALA A 56 6.57 2.16 -4.73
N GLU A 57 6.45 3.35 -5.31
CA GLU A 57 7.48 3.96 -6.16
C GLU A 57 8.77 4.25 -5.38
N PHE A 58 8.64 4.73 -4.14
CA PHE A 58 9.78 4.91 -3.25
C PHE A 58 10.47 3.58 -2.93
N THR A 59 9.70 2.52 -2.66
CA THR A 59 10.23 1.17 -2.43
C THR A 59 10.98 0.64 -3.66
N LEU A 60 10.40 0.80 -4.86
CA LEU A 60 11.07 0.45 -6.12
C LEU A 60 12.34 1.27 -6.33
N GLY A 61 12.30 2.58 -6.06
CA GLY A 61 13.47 3.46 -6.15
C GLY A 61 14.61 3.02 -5.24
N LEU A 62 14.31 2.64 -3.99
CA LEU A 62 15.29 2.08 -3.05
C LEU A 62 15.85 0.75 -3.54
N ALA A 63 15.01 -0.13 -4.08
CA ALA A 63 15.47 -1.41 -4.62
C ALA A 63 16.40 -1.23 -5.83
N LEU A 64 16.07 -0.33 -6.75
CA LEU A 64 16.91 0.02 -7.89
C LEU A 64 18.27 0.60 -7.45
N ALA A 65 18.24 1.53 -6.48
CA ALA A 65 19.47 2.10 -5.92
C ALA A 65 20.33 1.04 -5.21
N CYS A 66 19.71 0.12 -4.46
CA CYS A 66 20.43 -0.97 -3.81
C CYS A 66 21.03 -1.94 -4.83
N ALA A 67 20.32 -2.25 -5.92
CA ALA A 67 20.81 -3.13 -6.98
C ALA A 67 22.06 -2.55 -7.65
N ASP A 68 22.06 -1.24 -7.92
CA ASP A 68 23.24 -0.55 -8.46
C ASP A 68 24.40 -0.54 -7.47
N ALA A 69 24.15 -0.12 -6.21
CA ALA A 69 25.18 -0.05 -5.17
C ALA A 69 25.81 -1.41 -4.83
N MET A 70 25.09 -2.51 -5.08
CA MET A 70 25.61 -3.87 -4.90
C MET A 70 26.15 -4.51 -6.17
N ARG A 71 26.11 -3.81 -7.32
CA ARG A 71 26.49 -4.35 -8.64
C ARG A 71 25.72 -5.60 -9.05
N LEU A 72 24.42 -5.63 -8.72
CA LEU A 72 23.50 -6.73 -9.03
C LEU A 72 22.61 -6.44 -10.25
N THR A 73 22.86 -5.37 -11.00
CA THR A 73 22.01 -4.96 -12.13
C THR A 73 21.98 -5.95 -13.30
N GLY A 74 22.99 -6.82 -13.42
CA GLY A 74 23.03 -7.90 -14.40
C GLY A 74 22.63 -9.27 -13.85
N ASP A 75 22.31 -9.38 -12.56
CA ASP A 75 21.90 -10.62 -11.94
C ASP A 75 20.44 -10.95 -12.26
N GLN A 76 20.20 -12.14 -12.79
CA GLN A 76 18.87 -12.54 -13.29
C GLN A 76 17.81 -12.56 -12.18
N GLN A 77 18.17 -13.06 -10.99
CA GLN A 77 17.24 -13.10 -9.85
C GLN A 77 16.90 -11.69 -9.36
N THR A 78 17.88 -10.78 -9.35
CA THR A 78 17.66 -9.36 -9.03
C THR A 78 16.75 -8.69 -10.05
N ILE A 79 16.92 -8.97 -11.34
CA ILE A 79 16.03 -8.46 -12.40
C ILE A 79 14.60 -8.94 -12.16
N GLU A 80 14.38 -10.21 -11.84
CA GLU A 80 13.06 -10.76 -11.54
C GLU A 80 12.40 -10.06 -10.34
N TYR A 81 13.15 -9.84 -9.26
CA TYR A 81 12.67 -9.05 -8.12
C TYR A 81 12.30 -7.60 -8.50
N LEU A 82 13.12 -6.94 -9.30
CA LEU A 82 12.83 -5.58 -9.75
C LEU A 82 11.59 -5.55 -10.66
N VAL A 83 11.40 -6.56 -11.52
CA VAL A 83 10.19 -6.70 -12.34
C VAL A 83 8.95 -6.89 -11.48
N ASP A 84 9.00 -7.72 -10.43
CA ASP A 84 7.89 -7.87 -9.48
C ASP A 84 7.47 -6.51 -8.87
N LEU A 85 8.45 -5.70 -8.42
CA LEU A 85 8.20 -4.37 -7.88
C LEU A 85 7.62 -3.41 -8.95
N ILE A 86 8.15 -3.45 -10.18
CA ILE A 86 7.67 -2.64 -11.31
C ILE A 86 6.22 -2.99 -11.62
N VAL A 87 5.86 -4.27 -11.67
CA VAL A 87 4.48 -4.72 -11.91
C VAL A 87 3.55 -4.17 -10.83
N ALA A 88 3.91 -4.29 -9.55
CA ALA A 88 3.09 -3.75 -8.46
C ALA A 88 2.84 -2.23 -8.60
N VAL A 89 3.90 -1.45 -8.87
CA VAL A 89 3.80 0.00 -9.11
C VAL A 89 2.92 0.31 -10.32
N GLN A 90 3.16 -0.35 -11.45
CA GLN A 90 2.44 -0.07 -12.70
C GLN A 90 0.97 -0.48 -12.63
N THR A 91 0.64 -1.58 -11.94
CA THR A 91 -0.75 -1.99 -11.72
C THR A 91 -1.52 -0.90 -10.98
N VAL A 92 -0.97 -0.38 -9.89
CA VAL A 92 -1.62 0.64 -9.07
C VAL A 92 -1.73 1.96 -9.83
N ARG A 93 -0.65 2.37 -10.53
CA ARG A 93 -0.66 3.56 -11.39
C ARG A 93 -1.72 3.46 -12.51
N SER A 94 -1.88 2.29 -13.09
CA SER A 94 -2.88 2.03 -14.14
C SER A 94 -4.30 2.12 -13.58
N CYS A 95 -4.56 1.53 -12.41
CA CYS A 95 -5.84 1.66 -11.72
C CYS A 95 -6.16 3.12 -11.34
N GLN A 96 -5.17 3.86 -10.85
CA GLN A 96 -5.30 5.28 -10.52
C GLN A 96 -5.71 6.09 -11.76
N THR A 97 -4.99 5.89 -12.87
CA THR A 97 -5.28 6.55 -14.15
C THR A 97 -6.68 6.19 -14.66
N ALA A 98 -7.04 4.90 -14.65
CA ALA A 98 -8.36 4.45 -15.07
C ALA A 98 -9.49 5.05 -14.21
N ALA A 99 -9.27 5.23 -12.90
CA ALA A 99 -10.25 5.85 -12.01
C ALA A 99 -10.57 7.30 -12.41
N GLU A 100 -9.61 8.02 -12.98
CA GLU A 100 -9.76 9.42 -13.41
C GLU A 100 -10.33 9.55 -14.82
N PHE A 101 -9.99 8.63 -15.73
CA PHE A 101 -10.47 8.62 -17.11
C PHE A 101 -11.84 7.97 -17.31
N ASP A 102 -12.31 7.17 -16.36
CA ASP A 102 -13.65 6.56 -16.34
C ASP A 102 -14.43 7.01 -15.09
N PRO A 103 -14.68 8.32 -14.87
CA PRO A 103 -15.23 8.83 -13.61
C PRO A 103 -16.71 8.47 -13.42
N GLN A 104 -17.19 8.65 -12.19
CA GLN A 104 -18.61 8.57 -11.83
C GLN A 104 -19.13 9.93 -11.37
N PHE A 105 -20.46 10.07 -11.29
CA PHE A 105 -21.11 11.33 -10.91
C PHE A 105 -22.13 11.09 -9.80
N THR A 106 -22.22 12.02 -8.85
CA THR A 106 -23.29 12.01 -7.84
C THR A 106 -24.63 12.38 -8.49
N ALA A 107 -25.73 12.20 -7.77
CA ALA A 107 -27.06 12.60 -8.26
C ALA A 107 -27.13 14.11 -8.56
N GLU A 108 -26.36 14.91 -7.83
CA GLU A 108 -26.20 16.36 -7.97
C GLU A 108 -25.21 16.75 -9.09
N GLY A 109 -24.58 15.77 -9.75
CA GLY A 109 -23.67 15.99 -10.87
C GLY A 109 -22.21 16.25 -10.48
N TYR A 110 -21.81 16.04 -9.22
CA TYR A 110 -20.40 16.14 -8.85
C TYR A 110 -19.62 14.94 -9.38
N CYS A 111 -18.59 15.21 -10.19
CA CYS A 111 -17.66 14.21 -10.69
C CYS A 111 -16.82 13.64 -9.53
N TYR A 112 -16.55 12.34 -9.52
CA TYR A 112 -15.62 11.69 -8.60
C TYR A 112 -14.95 10.47 -9.27
N PRO A 113 -13.75 10.08 -8.85
CA PRO A 113 -13.01 8.98 -9.45
C PRO A 113 -13.75 7.66 -9.29
N ASN A 114 -13.66 6.77 -10.27
CA ASN A 114 -14.43 5.54 -10.26
C ASN A 114 -13.87 4.51 -9.29
N HIS A 115 -14.70 4.19 -8.30
CA HIS A 115 -14.32 3.34 -7.18
C HIS A 115 -14.07 1.88 -7.55
N ARG A 116 -14.52 1.40 -8.72
CA ARG A 116 -14.16 0.04 -9.19
C ARG A 116 -12.65 -0.05 -9.41
N HIS A 117 -12.08 0.95 -10.08
CA HIS A 117 -10.64 1.03 -10.35
C HIS A 117 -9.86 1.30 -9.06
N ILE A 118 -10.35 2.21 -8.20
CA ILE A 118 -9.71 2.47 -6.90
C ILE A 118 -9.69 1.21 -6.03
N ALA A 119 -10.79 0.45 -5.96
CA ALA A 119 -10.86 -0.76 -5.17
C ALA A 119 -9.93 -1.86 -5.73
N ALA A 120 -9.86 -2.02 -7.06
CA ALA A 120 -8.93 -2.96 -7.69
C ALA A 120 -7.47 -2.60 -7.37
N GLY A 121 -7.08 -1.33 -7.53
CA GLY A 121 -5.72 -0.87 -7.19
C GLY A 121 -5.40 -1.00 -5.70
N SER A 122 -6.39 -0.76 -4.83
CA SER A 122 -6.26 -0.91 -3.38
C SER A 122 -6.01 -2.37 -2.98
N ILE A 123 -6.77 -3.31 -3.55
CA ILE A 123 -6.58 -4.75 -3.31
C ILE A 123 -5.19 -5.18 -3.79
N ALA A 124 -4.83 -4.81 -5.02
CA ALA A 124 -3.54 -5.16 -5.60
C ALA A 124 -2.36 -4.64 -4.75
N MET A 125 -2.47 -3.40 -4.21
CA MET A 125 -1.44 -2.86 -3.33
C MET A 125 -1.36 -3.61 -2.00
N LEU A 126 -2.50 -3.92 -1.37
CA LEU A 126 -2.53 -4.64 -0.09
C LEU A 126 -1.91 -6.04 -0.22
N GLU A 127 -2.10 -6.70 -1.37
CA GLU A 127 -1.49 -7.99 -1.68
C GLU A 127 0.01 -7.85 -2.00
N ALA A 128 0.40 -6.83 -2.75
CA ALA A 128 1.78 -6.63 -3.19
C ALA A 128 2.70 -6.14 -2.06
N ARG A 129 2.22 -5.28 -1.16
CA ARG A 129 3.05 -4.59 -0.15
C ARG A 129 3.95 -5.52 0.66
N PRO A 130 3.47 -6.63 1.25
CA PRO A 130 4.34 -7.54 2.02
C PRO A 130 5.50 -8.08 1.17
N ARG A 131 5.22 -8.43 -0.09
CA ARG A 131 6.23 -8.92 -1.04
C ARG A 131 7.21 -7.82 -1.43
N MET A 132 6.74 -6.58 -1.61
CA MET A 132 7.63 -5.45 -1.89
C MET A 132 8.63 -5.21 -0.76
N SER A 133 8.16 -5.21 0.49
CA SER A 133 9.03 -5.08 1.66
C SER A 133 9.99 -6.26 1.79
N GLU A 134 9.52 -7.49 1.52
CA GLU A 134 10.38 -8.68 1.52
C GLU A 134 11.51 -8.57 0.48
N ILE A 135 11.19 -8.20 -0.76
CA ILE A 135 12.19 -8.02 -1.82
C ILE A 135 13.25 -6.99 -1.39
N LEU A 136 12.83 -5.85 -0.83
CA LEU A 136 13.77 -4.82 -0.37
C LEU A 136 14.62 -5.26 0.83
N ARG A 137 14.18 -6.26 1.60
CA ARG A 137 15.01 -6.90 2.65
C ARG A 137 15.98 -7.92 2.06
N ILE A 138 15.59 -8.64 0.99
CA ILE A 138 16.41 -9.67 0.35
C ILE A 138 17.54 -9.05 -0.46
N LEU A 139 17.23 -8.08 -1.32
CA LEU A 139 18.15 -7.55 -2.33
C LEU A 139 19.46 -7.04 -1.72
N PRO A 140 19.45 -6.27 -0.60
CA PRO A 140 20.69 -5.78 0.00
C PRO A 140 21.52 -6.84 0.73
N GLY A 141 20.95 -8.03 0.94
CA GLY A 141 21.51 -9.11 1.76
C GLY A 141 21.76 -8.70 3.21
N SER A 142 22.74 -9.35 3.85
CA SER A 142 23.12 -9.05 5.23
C SER A 142 23.64 -7.61 5.43
N SER A 143 24.05 -6.93 4.36
CA SER A 143 24.49 -5.52 4.39
C SER A 143 23.43 -4.61 5.00
N LEU A 144 22.15 -4.93 4.82
CA LEU A 144 21.04 -4.17 5.41
C LEU A 144 21.09 -4.15 6.95
N VAL A 145 21.57 -5.25 7.55
CA VAL A 145 21.61 -5.45 9.01
C VAL A 145 22.90 -4.87 9.60
N VAL A 146 24.01 -4.99 8.87
CA VAL A 146 25.36 -4.67 9.40
C VAL A 146 25.90 -3.32 8.91
N ALA A 147 25.06 -2.49 8.28
CA ALA A 147 25.47 -1.18 7.81
C ALA A 147 26.04 -0.33 8.96
N PRO A 148 27.27 0.20 8.83
CA PRO A 148 27.92 0.92 9.90
C PRO A 148 27.19 2.23 10.21
N SER A 149 27.30 2.70 11.45
CA SER A 149 26.83 4.03 11.82
C SER A 149 27.78 5.13 11.35
N ASP A 150 27.29 6.37 11.33
CA ASP A 150 28.11 7.57 11.13
C ASP A 150 29.24 7.68 12.15
N ARG A 151 28.99 7.21 13.38
CA ARG A 151 30.03 7.13 14.42
C ARG A 151 31.11 6.11 14.09
N ASP A 152 30.75 4.94 13.58
CA ASP A 152 31.72 3.90 13.21
C ASP A 152 32.58 4.38 12.03
N LEU A 153 31.94 4.99 11.03
CA LEU A 153 32.58 5.53 9.84
C LEU A 153 33.55 6.68 10.13
N SER A 154 33.32 7.43 11.22
CA SER A 154 34.20 8.53 11.65
C SER A 154 35.24 8.11 12.69
N ALA A 155 35.18 6.89 13.22
CA ALA A 155 36.08 6.43 14.27
C ALA A 155 37.47 6.07 13.68
N PRO A 156 38.57 6.74 14.09
CA PRO A 156 39.89 6.56 13.48
C PRO A 156 40.43 5.12 13.48
N VAL A 157 39.97 4.30 14.44
CA VAL A 157 40.43 2.92 14.62
C VAL A 157 39.85 1.98 13.55
N VAL A 158 38.64 2.23 13.05
CA VAL A 158 37.91 1.31 12.16
C VAL A 158 37.53 1.92 10.82
N ALA A 159 37.54 3.25 10.68
CA ALA A 159 37.11 3.97 9.47
C ALA A 159 37.81 3.47 8.20
N ALA A 160 39.13 3.31 8.22
CA ALA A 160 39.87 2.81 7.06
C ALA A 160 39.49 1.38 6.69
N GLY A 161 39.28 0.50 7.68
CA GLY A 161 38.84 -0.87 7.45
C GLY A 161 37.41 -0.93 6.93
N LEU A 162 36.51 -0.07 7.40
CA LEU A 162 35.15 0.05 6.90
C LEU A 162 35.13 0.58 5.47
N GLU A 163 35.97 1.57 5.14
CA GLU A 163 36.11 2.04 3.75
C GLU A 163 36.60 0.91 2.85
N GLU A 164 37.61 0.13 3.27
CA GLU A 164 38.11 -1.01 2.48
C GLU A 164 37.07 -2.14 2.30
N SER A 165 36.35 -2.49 3.37
CA SER A 165 35.48 -3.68 3.40
C SER A 165 34.01 -3.43 3.03
N PHE A 166 33.52 -2.20 3.22
CA PHE A 166 32.11 -1.85 3.04
C PHE A 166 31.87 -0.96 1.83
N ALA A 167 32.87 -0.20 1.35
CA ALA A 167 32.75 0.48 0.06
C ALA A 167 32.59 -0.54 -1.08
N GLY A 168 32.07 -0.07 -2.21
CA GLY A 168 31.83 -0.93 -3.37
C GLY A 168 30.83 -0.33 -4.33
N GLY A 169 30.84 -0.82 -5.56
CA GLY A 169 29.90 -0.35 -6.59
C GLY A 169 30.09 1.12 -6.99
N ASP A 170 31.30 1.68 -6.81
CA ASP A 170 31.64 3.11 -6.92
C ASP A 170 31.08 4.00 -5.79
N TYR A 171 30.56 3.41 -4.71
CA TYR A 171 30.13 4.13 -3.51
C TYR A 171 31.19 4.01 -2.41
N SER A 172 31.43 5.09 -1.67
CA SER A 172 32.17 5.02 -0.40
C SER A 172 31.38 4.25 0.65
N ALA A 173 32.04 3.81 1.72
CA ALA A 173 31.35 3.09 2.80
C ALA A 173 30.24 3.95 3.41
N GLN A 174 30.48 5.26 3.55
CA GLN A 174 29.47 6.20 4.07
C GLN A 174 28.26 6.33 3.14
N GLN A 175 28.47 6.44 1.82
CA GLN A 175 27.38 6.57 0.86
C GLN A 175 26.52 5.30 0.83
N ARG A 176 27.17 4.13 0.80
CA ARG A 176 26.48 2.83 0.80
C ARG A 176 25.74 2.59 2.12
N ALA A 177 26.36 2.93 3.25
CA ALA A 177 25.71 2.86 4.56
C ALA A 177 24.47 3.76 4.62
N ALA A 178 24.56 5.01 4.15
CA ALA A 178 23.41 5.92 4.14
C ALA A 178 22.20 5.37 3.36
N LEU A 179 22.44 4.77 2.19
CA LEU A 179 21.40 4.11 1.40
C LEU A 179 20.77 2.94 2.16
N LEU A 180 21.60 2.10 2.78
CA LEU A 180 21.13 0.94 3.55
C LEU A 180 20.37 1.35 4.82
N GLN A 181 20.77 2.42 5.50
CA GLN A 181 20.02 2.96 6.64
C GLN A 181 18.64 3.49 6.20
N MET A 182 18.54 4.10 5.01
CA MET A 182 17.24 4.50 4.46
C MET A 182 16.35 3.31 4.11
N ALA A 183 16.93 2.27 3.50
CA ALA A 183 16.20 1.03 3.21
C ALA A 183 15.74 0.34 4.51
N TRP A 184 16.64 0.22 5.51
CA TRP A 184 16.31 -0.33 6.82
C TRP A 184 15.18 0.44 7.49
N ASP A 185 15.28 1.77 7.52
CA ASP A 185 14.28 2.61 8.17
C ASP A 185 12.91 2.53 7.48
N HIS A 186 12.88 2.25 6.17
CA HIS A 186 11.66 2.08 5.38
C HIS A 186 10.97 0.71 5.55
N VAL A 187 11.73 -0.38 5.74
CA VAL A 187 11.15 -1.75 5.78
C VAL A 187 11.50 -2.59 7.00
N SER A 188 12.22 -2.07 8.00
CA SER A 188 12.67 -2.86 9.16
C SER A 188 12.65 -2.09 10.49
N SER A 189 12.14 -0.86 10.50
CA SER A 189 12.07 -0.02 11.69
C SER A 189 10.73 -0.14 12.43
N ALA A 190 10.64 0.51 13.60
CA ALA A 190 9.37 0.68 14.30
C ALA A 190 8.35 1.51 13.48
N LEU A 191 8.84 2.43 12.63
CA LEU A 191 7.98 3.19 11.71
C LEU A 191 7.32 2.23 10.70
N ASP A 192 8.08 1.34 10.06
CA ASP A 192 7.51 0.31 9.18
C ASP A 192 6.52 -0.58 9.94
N ALA A 193 6.85 -1.01 11.15
CA ALA A 193 5.97 -1.87 11.93
C ALA A 193 4.59 -1.21 12.21
N ARG A 194 4.58 0.07 12.61
CA ARG A 194 3.32 0.85 12.79
C ARG A 194 2.60 1.02 11.47
N GLU A 195 3.30 1.50 10.44
CA GLU A 195 2.73 1.78 9.12
C GLU A 195 2.11 0.52 8.51
N SER A 196 2.82 -0.60 8.52
CA SER A 196 2.33 -1.86 7.98
C SER A 196 1.12 -2.40 8.75
N ALA A 197 1.05 -2.19 10.07
CA ALA A 197 -0.16 -2.50 10.83
C ALA A 197 -1.33 -1.58 10.51
N PHE A 198 -1.10 -0.27 10.39
CA PHE A 198 -2.11 0.71 10.02
C PHE A 198 -2.72 0.37 8.65
N GLU A 199 -1.88 0.09 7.66
CA GLU A 199 -2.28 -0.05 6.25
C GLU A 199 -3.11 -1.31 5.99
N LEU A 200 -2.90 -2.38 6.79
CA LEU A 200 -3.76 -3.57 6.78
C LEU A 200 -5.22 -3.27 7.17
N HIS A 201 -5.43 -2.22 7.97
CA HIS A 201 -6.73 -1.87 8.54
C HIS A 201 -7.29 -0.55 8.01
N ALA A 202 -6.47 0.27 7.36
CA ALA A 202 -6.86 1.50 6.73
C ALA A 202 -8.05 1.27 5.80
N ASN A 203 -9.04 2.15 5.89
CA ASN A 203 -10.28 2.07 5.12
C ASN A 203 -11.06 0.73 5.28
N GLY A 204 -10.87 0.02 6.39
CA GLY A 204 -11.53 -1.26 6.67
C GLY A 204 -10.80 -2.49 6.12
N GLY A 205 -9.58 -2.31 5.59
CA GLY A 205 -8.72 -3.38 5.12
C GLY A 205 -9.27 -4.18 3.94
N MET A 206 -8.67 -5.34 3.69
CA MET A 206 -9.02 -6.23 2.58
C MET A 206 -10.53 -6.57 2.51
N PRO A 207 -11.22 -6.94 3.61
CA PRO A 207 -12.64 -7.29 3.54
C PRO A 207 -13.52 -6.13 3.04
N ALA A 208 -13.22 -4.89 3.46
CA ALA A 208 -13.96 -3.72 3.03
C ALA A 208 -13.71 -3.42 1.55
N TRP A 209 -12.46 -3.51 1.07
CA TRP A 209 -12.14 -3.31 -0.33
C TRP A 209 -12.77 -4.34 -1.26
N CYS A 210 -12.69 -5.63 -0.90
CA CYS A 210 -13.40 -6.69 -1.63
C CYS A 210 -14.92 -6.45 -1.65
N GLY A 211 -15.49 -6.02 -0.53
CA GLY A 211 -16.90 -5.65 -0.44
C GLY A 211 -17.27 -4.48 -1.36
N ARG A 212 -16.44 -3.43 -1.42
CA ARG A 212 -16.62 -2.29 -2.33
C ARG A 212 -16.54 -2.71 -3.79
N LEU A 213 -15.53 -3.50 -4.18
CA LEU A 213 -15.37 -3.97 -5.55
C LEU A 213 -16.56 -4.84 -5.97
N ARG A 214 -16.98 -5.79 -5.11
CA ARG A 214 -18.14 -6.65 -5.33
C ARG A 214 -19.43 -5.84 -5.52
N ARG A 215 -19.65 -4.78 -4.73
CA ARG A 215 -20.84 -3.94 -4.85
C ARG A 215 -20.82 -3.01 -6.05
N SER A 216 -19.64 -2.57 -6.48
CA SER A 216 -19.49 -1.59 -7.55
C SER A 216 -19.42 -2.24 -8.94
N PHE A 217 -18.95 -3.49 -9.03
CA PHE A 217 -18.98 -4.26 -10.27
C PHE A 217 -20.42 -4.62 -10.68
N ASP A 218 -20.76 -4.35 -11.93
CA ASP A 218 -22.13 -4.39 -12.48
C ASP A 218 -22.29 -5.36 -13.65
N ARG A 219 -21.19 -5.89 -14.19
CA ARG A 219 -21.20 -6.73 -15.41
C ARG A 219 -21.36 -8.23 -15.15
N TYR A 220 -21.76 -8.63 -13.95
CA TYR A 220 -21.90 -10.06 -13.58
C TYR A 220 -22.79 -10.83 -14.57
N ASN A 221 -24.02 -10.34 -14.79
CA ASN A 221 -25.00 -11.01 -15.66
C ASN A 221 -24.59 -10.90 -17.13
N GLU A 222 -24.06 -9.75 -17.56
CA GLU A 222 -23.61 -9.52 -18.94
C GLU A 222 -22.54 -10.54 -19.35
N LEU A 223 -21.50 -10.71 -18.52
CA LEU A 223 -20.38 -11.61 -18.78
C LEU A 223 -20.82 -13.07 -18.74
N ALA A 224 -21.57 -13.47 -17.70
CA ALA A 224 -22.03 -14.85 -17.54
C ALA A 224 -22.94 -15.28 -18.70
N ASN A 225 -23.96 -14.48 -19.03
CA ASN A 225 -24.85 -14.77 -20.15
C ASN A 225 -24.16 -14.61 -21.50
N GLY A 226 -23.12 -13.77 -21.59
CA GLY A 226 -22.26 -13.67 -22.78
C GLY A 226 -21.60 -14.99 -23.14
N VAL A 227 -21.11 -15.74 -22.15
CA VAL A 227 -20.57 -17.10 -22.34
C VAL A 227 -21.68 -18.07 -22.75
N LEU A 228 -22.83 -18.04 -22.09
CA LEU A 228 -23.94 -18.95 -22.39
C LEU A 228 -24.45 -18.82 -23.82
N ARG A 229 -24.47 -17.59 -24.37
CA ARG A 229 -24.86 -17.33 -25.76
C ARG A 229 -23.91 -17.94 -26.80
N GLN A 230 -22.70 -18.35 -26.43
CA GLN A 230 -21.76 -19.02 -27.34
C GLN A 230 -22.01 -20.53 -27.45
N LEU A 231 -22.88 -21.09 -26.62
CA LEU A 231 -23.17 -22.52 -26.61
C LEU A 231 -24.29 -22.84 -27.61
N ASN A 232 -24.13 -23.95 -28.35
CA ASN A 232 -25.09 -24.40 -29.37
C ASN A 232 -26.33 -25.12 -28.80
N VAL A 233 -26.61 -24.93 -27.51
CA VAL A 233 -27.75 -25.52 -26.81
C VAL A 233 -28.46 -24.40 -26.05
N PRO A 234 -29.81 -24.38 -26.00
CA PRO A 234 -30.54 -23.40 -25.21
C PRO A 234 -30.09 -23.44 -23.74
N MET A 235 -29.57 -22.31 -23.25
CA MET A 235 -29.14 -22.17 -21.87
C MET A 235 -30.12 -21.29 -21.08
N PRO A 236 -30.32 -21.55 -19.77
CA PRO A 236 -31.11 -20.68 -18.91
C PRO A 236 -30.41 -19.33 -18.73
N GLU A 237 -31.20 -18.27 -18.52
CA GLU A 237 -30.65 -16.97 -18.18
C GLU A 237 -30.09 -16.98 -16.74
N ILE A 238 -28.87 -16.49 -16.58
CA ILE A 238 -28.20 -16.36 -15.30
C ILE A 238 -28.49 -14.98 -14.70
N ASP A 239 -28.97 -14.97 -13.45
CA ASP A 239 -29.03 -13.78 -12.61
C ASP A 239 -28.13 -13.94 -11.36
N LEU A 240 -27.11 -13.09 -11.28
CA LEU A 240 -26.09 -13.02 -10.24
C LEU A 240 -26.19 -11.73 -9.42
N GLY A 241 -27.34 -11.03 -9.44
CA GLY A 241 -27.57 -9.86 -8.59
C GLY A 241 -27.35 -10.15 -7.10
N SER A 242 -27.55 -11.40 -6.68
CA SER A 242 -27.29 -11.88 -5.31
C SER A 242 -25.82 -11.76 -4.88
N ILE A 243 -24.86 -11.88 -5.80
CA ILE A 243 -23.42 -11.70 -5.48
C ILE A 243 -23.17 -10.25 -5.05
N ARG A 244 -23.71 -9.30 -5.81
CA ARG A 244 -23.60 -7.87 -5.52
C ARG A 244 -24.31 -7.51 -4.21
N ALA A 245 -25.49 -8.09 -3.98
CA ALA A 245 -26.36 -7.81 -2.84
C ALA A 245 -25.98 -8.56 -1.55
N ALA A 246 -25.06 -9.53 -1.61
CA ALA A 246 -24.65 -10.28 -0.43
C ALA A 246 -24.18 -9.32 0.70
N PRO A 247 -24.45 -9.62 1.98
CA PRO A 247 -23.98 -8.76 3.06
C PRO A 247 -22.45 -8.69 3.10
N ILE A 248 -21.89 -7.56 3.51
CA ILE A 248 -20.50 -7.51 4.00
C ILE A 248 -20.54 -8.08 5.42
N ALA A 249 -19.55 -8.90 5.78
CA ALA A 249 -19.49 -9.54 7.09
C ALA A 249 -19.78 -8.51 8.21
N PRO A 250 -20.74 -8.80 9.11
CA PRO A 250 -21.13 -7.84 10.14
C PRO A 250 -19.96 -7.54 11.05
N ARG A 251 -19.87 -6.28 11.52
CA ARG A 251 -18.92 -5.92 12.57
C ARG A 251 -19.16 -6.84 13.78
N ARG A 252 -18.09 -7.39 14.33
CA ARG A 252 -18.17 -8.21 15.55
C ARG A 252 -18.83 -7.36 16.64
N PRO A 253 -19.94 -7.80 17.26
CA PRO A 253 -20.45 -7.13 18.45
C PRO A 253 -19.39 -7.29 19.55
N VAL A 254 -18.73 -6.19 19.90
CA VAL A 254 -17.71 -6.17 20.98
C VAL A 254 -18.33 -5.74 22.30
N THR A 255 -19.57 -5.23 22.29
CA THR A 255 -20.30 -4.88 23.50
C THR A 255 -20.59 -6.14 24.30
N PRO A 256 -20.16 -6.25 25.57
CA PRO A 256 -20.63 -7.31 26.45
C PRO A 256 -22.15 -7.32 26.47
N SER A 257 -22.77 -8.49 26.46
CA SER A 257 -24.20 -8.62 26.75
C SER A 257 -24.44 -7.97 28.13
N ARG A 258 -25.29 -6.94 28.16
CA ARG A 258 -25.74 -6.32 29.41
C ARG A 258 -26.54 -7.31 30.25
#